data_AF-A0AA35SNV8-F1
#
_entry.id   AF-A0AA35SNV8-F1
#
_cell.length_a   1.000
_cell.length_b   1.000
_cell.length_c   1.000
_cell.angle_alpha   90.00
_cell.angle_beta   90.00
_cell.angle_gamma   90.00
#
_symmetry.space_group_name_H-M   'P 1'
#
loop_
_entity.id
_entity.type
_entity.pdbx_description
1 polymer ?
#
loop_
_entity_poly.entity_id
_entity_poly.type
_entity_poly.pdbx_seq_one_letter_code
_entity_poly.pdbx_strand_id
1 'polypeptide(L)'
;MSSDAKKWLKRQECHEYIDKFQQHGYCSLSYIASMTRREFKAIGIDKLGFVLRLEKAAKKLPAMVIETDVPPTVTDWLTTLEMEEYTEVFHRAGYKTEEDIENLKEIDDKELKRMGIVKMAHVQRLRKALESLFHPTSVEIQIHKAKRDLSSIDPAPIDGKDREAQFWQNILSNELKPIKVRLQQASKEIGQKLKTLRNSTLALMFLINIMWIILLYTVEVPQLVKYDLPERTFHLLFLAVYGFIVLVSFAAMLIHRFLMLIQFLGRPEVFDEAVHTLQNKHSLSG
;
A
#
# COMPACT_ATOMS: atom_id res chain seq x y z
N MET A 1 2.32 -30.89 0.98
CA MET A 1 2.82 -29.71 1.73
C MET A 1 4.05 -30.10 2.56
N SER A 2 5.12 -29.34 2.42
CA SER A 2 6.45 -29.60 3.00
C SER A 2 6.47 -29.47 4.53
N SER A 3 7.44 -30.15 5.16
CA SER A 3 7.64 -30.14 6.62
C SER A 3 7.88 -28.72 7.15
N ASP A 4 8.61 -27.90 6.39
CA ASP A 4 8.99 -26.54 6.80
C ASP A 4 7.82 -25.57 6.72
N ALA A 5 6.97 -25.67 5.69
CA ALA A 5 5.73 -24.91 5.61
C ALA A 5 4.79 -25.22 6.79
N LYS A 6 4.70 -26.50 7.21
CA LYS A 6 3.88 -26.92 8.36
C LYS A 6 4.44 -26.36 9.67
N LYS A 7 5.76 -26.45 9.86
CA LYS A 7 6.43 -25.87 11.04
C LYS A 7 6.25 -24.36 11.10
N TRP A 8 6.33 -23.67 9.97
CA TRP A 8 6.15 -22.21 9.90
C TRP A 8 4.72 -21.80 10.30
N LEU A 9 3.69 -22.46 9.77
CA LEU A 9 2.29 -22.19 10.15
C LEU A 9 2.05 -22.43 11.65
N LYS A 10 2.65 -23.47 12.24
CA LYS A 10 2.60 -23.71 13.68
C LYS A 10 3.21 -22.55 14.48
N ARG A 11 4.37 -22.01 14.06
CA ARG A 11 5.01 -20.84 14.72
C ARG A 11 4.17 -19.57 14.62
N GLN A 12 3.36 -19.42 13.57
CA GLN A 12 2.44 -18.28 13.43
C GLN A 12 1.11 -18.48 14.16
N GLU A 13 0.96 -19.57 14.93
CA GLU A 13 -0.28 -19.96 15.60
C GLU A 13 -1.46 -20.21 14.63
N CYS A 14 -1.15 -20.55 13.37
CA CYS A 14 -2.14 -20.73 12.28
C CYS A 14 -2.28 -22.20 11.85
N HIS A 15 -2.01 -23.14 12.75
CA HIS A 15 -1.98 -24.58 12.44
C HIS A 15 -3.34 -25.14 12.02
N GLU A 16 -4.44 -24.51 12.44
CA GLU A 16 -5.82 -24.87 12.04
C GLU A 16 -6.08 -24.72 10.53
N TYR A 17 -5.25 -23.95 9.81
CA TYR A 17 -5.42 -23.74 8.37
C TYR A 17 -4.54 -24.64 7.50
N ILE A 18 -3.72 -25.53 8.09
CA ILE A 18 -2.77 -26.38 7.33
C ILE A 18 -3.49 -27.14 6.21
N ASP A 19 -4.66 -27.71 6.48
CA ASP A 19 -5.42 -28.47 5.50
C ASP A 19 -5.92 -27.58 4.35
N LYS A 20 -6.31 -26.33 4.64
CA LYS A 20 -6.72 -25.36 3.62
C LYS A 20 -5.56 -24.99 2.70
N PHE A 21 -4.38 -24.71 3.25
CA PHE A 21 -3.19 -24.46 2.44
C PHE A 21 -2.87 -25.66 1.54
N GLN A 22 -2.95 -26.88 2.06
CA GLN A 22 -2.69 -28.10 1.28
C GLN A 22 -3.74 -28.35 0.18
N GLN A 23 -5.03 -28.15 0.47
CA GLN A 23 -6.12 -28.30 -0.51
C GLN A 23 -5.97 -27.33 -1.69
N HIS A 24 -5.53 -26.09 -1.43
CA HIS A 24 -5.35 -25.07 -2.46
C HIS A 24 -3.97 -25.10 -3.16
N GLY A 25 -3.07 -26.03 -2.79
CA GLY A 25 -1.77 -26.23 -3.44
C GLY A 25 -0.61 -25.41 -2.87
N TYR A 26 -0.78 -24.74 -1.71
CA TYR A 26 0.30 -23.99 -1.06
C TYR A 26 1.24 -24.96 -0.31
N CYS A 27 2.09 -25.63 -1.08
CA CYS A 27 2.90 -26.74 -0.58
C CYS A 27 4.24 -26.33 0.04
N SER A 28 4.80 -25.18 -0.32
CA SER A 28 6.14 -24.74 0.11
C SER A 28 6.14 -23.31 0.64
N LEU A 29 7.18 -22.95 1.40
CA LEU A 29 7.35 -21.57 1.90
C LEU A 29 7.44 -20.55 0.76
N SER A 30 8.00 -20.94 -0.37
CA SER A 30 8.03 -20.17 -1.63
C SER A 30 6.63 -19.74 -2.08
N TYR A 31 5.64 -20.66 -2.02
CA TYR A 31 4.24 -20.37 -2.37
C TYR A 31 3.58 -19.43 -1.37
N ILE A 32 3.88 -19.59 -0.07
CA ILE A 32 3.29 -18.78 0.99
C ILE A 32 3.88 -17.37 1.00
N ALA A 33 5.16 -17.21 0.65
CA ALA A 33 5.85 -15.92 0.62
C ALA A 33 5.21 -14.91 -0.34
N SER A 34 4.67 -15.39 -1.47
CA SER A 34 4.02 -14.55 -2.48
C SER A 34 2.55 -14.25 -2.20
N MET A 35 1.96 -14.79 -1.13
CA MET A 35 0.54 -14.64 -0.86
C MET A 35 0.16 -13.22 -0.42
N THR A 36 -0.94 -12.75 -0.99
CA THR A 36 -1.59 -11.49 -0.69
C THR A 36 -2.73 -11.68 0.32
N ARG A 37 -3.19 -10.56 0.90
CA ARG A 37 -4.37 -10.54 1.77
C ARG A 37 -5.62 -11.16 1.11
N ARG A 38 -5.80 -10.94 -0.19
CA ARG A 38 -6.94 -11.46 -0.96
C ARG A 38 -6.88 -12.98 -1.04
N GLU A 39 -5.70 -13.53 -1.27
CA GLU A 39 -5.50 -14.98 -1.39
C GLU A 39 -5.66 -15.70 -0.05
N PHE A 40 -5.18 -15.12 1.06
CA PHE A 40 -5.47 -15.67 2.39
C PHE A 40 -6.97 -15.77 2.66
N LYS A 41 -7.74 -14.76 2.26
CA LYS A 41 -9.21 -14.80 2.35
C LYS A 41 -9.82 -15.82 1.38
N ALA A 42 -9.31 -15.93 0.16
CA ALA A 42 -9.80 -16.86 -0.84
C ALA A 42 -9.68 -18.33 -0.40
N ILE A 43 -8.66 -18.67 0.39
CA ILE A 43 -8.53 -20.00 1.00
C ILE A 43 -9.32 -20.16 2.31
N GLY A 44 -10.18 -19.20 2.66
CA GLY A 44 -11.07 -19.26 3.82
C GLY A 44 -10.42 -18.86 5.15
N ILE A 45 -9.43 -17.95 5.13
CA ILE A 45 -8.89 -17.31 6.34
C ILE A 45 -9.53 -15.91 6.45
N ASP A 46 -10.69 -15.81 7.10
CA ASP A 46 -11.47 -14.57 7.13
C ASP A 46 -11.15 -13.68 8.34
N LYS A 47 -10.66 -14.29 9.42
CA LYS A 47 -10.34 -13.60 10.67
C LYS A 47 -9.20 -12.59 10.44
N LEU A 48 -9.50 -11.29 10.57
CA LEU A 48 -8.58 -10.20 10.29
C LEU A 48 -7.22 -10.33 11.02
N GLY A 49 -7.23 -10.76 12.28
CA GLY A 49 -6.00 -10.94 13.06
C GLY A 49 -5.04 -11.97 12.47
N PHE A 50 -5.56 -13.10 11.99
CA PHE A 50 -4.75 -14.14 11.36
C PHE A 50 -4.23 -13.68 9.99
N VAL A 51 -5.08 -13.04 9.19
CA VAL A 51 -4.70 -12.49 7.88
C VAL A 51 -3.58 -11.46 8.01
N LEU A 52 -3.68 -10.51 8.94
CA LEU A 52 -2.64 -9.49 9.16
C LEU A 52 -1.32 -10.11 9.63
N ARG A 53 -1.40 -11.11 10.52
CA ARG A 53 -0.24 -11.82 11.03
C ARG A 53 0.47 -12.60 9.92
N LEU A 54 -0.29 -13.37 9.15
CA LEU A 54 0.22 -14.15 8.02
C LEU A 54 0.80 -13.25 6.93
N GLU A 55 0.12 -12.15 6.58
CA GLU A 55 0.64 -11.17 5.62
C GLU A 55 1.99 -10.59 6.08
N LYS A 56 2.09 -10.19 7.35
CA LYS A 56 3.33 -9.64 7.91
C LYS A 56 4.44 -10.69 7.99
N ALA A 57 4.10 -11.94 8.30
CA ALA A 57 5.05 -13.03 8.40
C ALA A 57 5.51 -13.53 7.03
N ALA A 58 4.61 -13.61 6.05
CA ALA A 58 4.89 -14.03 4.68
C ALA A 58 5.87 -13.08 3.99
N LYS A 59 5.74 -11.76 4.22
CA LYS A 59 6.71 -10.74 3.74
C LYS A 59 8.14 -10.93 4.24
N LYS A 60 8.36 -11.75 5.29
CA LYS A 60 9.69 -12.07 5.82
C LYS A 60 10.26 -13.37 5.26
N LEU A 61 9.45 -14.16 4.55
CA LEU A 61 9.92 -15.37 3.90
C LEU A 61 10.74 -15.01 2.66
N PRO A 62 11.73 -15.84 2.28
CA PRO A 62 12.42 -15.66 1.01
C PRO A 62 11.40 -15.77 -0.12
N ALA A 63 11.20 -14.69 -0.86
CA ALA A 63 10.37 -14.69 -2.05
C ALA A 63 11.06 -15.55 -3.11
N MET A 64 10.28 -16.41 -3.77
CA MET A 64 10.77 -17.10 -4.95
C MET A 64 11.00 -16.08 -6.06
N VAL A 65 12.19 -16.15 -6.65
CA VAL A 65 12.55 -15.36 -7.82
C VAL A 65 12.25 -16.25 -9.01
N ILE A 66 11.23 -15.89 -9.78
CA ILE A 66 10.92 -16.55 -11.05
C ILE A 66 11.94 -16.04 -12.05
N GLU A 67 12.74 -16.92 -12.65
CA GLU A 67 13.73 -16.52 -13.65
C GLU A 67 13.04 -15.98 -14.91
N THR A 68 13.61 -14.90 -15.45
CA THR A 68 13.13 -14.21 -16.66
C THR A 68 13.79 -14.72 -17.93
N ASP A 69 14.84 -15.54 -17.80
CA ASP A 69 15.51 -16.15 -18.94
C ASP A 69 14.62 -17.24 -19.54
N VAL A 70 14.58 -17.33 -20.88
CA VAL A 70 13.79 -18.35 -21.58
C VAL A 70 14.41 -19.72 -21.33
N PRO A 71 13.67 -20.67 -20.71
CA PRO A 71 14.18 -22.01 -20.48
C PRO A 71 14.30 -22.78 -21.80
N PRO A 72 15.24 -23.72 -21.93
CA PRO A 72 15.41 -24.49 -23.16
C PRO A 72 14.31 -25.54 -23.37
N THR A 73 13.67 -26.03 -22.30
CA THR A 73 12.52 -26.95 -22.39
C THR A 73 11.46 -26.62 -21.35
N VAL A 74 10.22 -27.04 -21.63
CA VAL A 74 9.09 -26.93 -20.68
C VAL A 74 9.37 -27.70 -19.39
N THR A 75 10.13 -28.80 -19.47
CA THR A 75 10.54 -29.58 -18.30
C THR A 75 11.47 -28.77 -17.40
N ASP A 76 12.47 -28.10 -17.97
CA ASP A 76 13.40 -27.24 -17.22
C ASP A 76 12.67 -26.05 -16.59
N TRP A 77 11.73 -25.46 -17.34
CA TRP A 77 10.88 -24.38 -16.83
C TRP A 77 10.07 -24.81 -15.60
N LEU A 78 9.38 -25.95 -15.69
CA LEU A 78 8.58 -26.48 -14.58
C LEU A 78 9.44 -26.90 -13.38
N THR A 79 10.67 -27.37 -13.63
CA THR A 79 11.66 -27.68 -12.60
C THR A 79 12.03 -26.41 -11.82
N THR A 80 12.37 -25.32 -12.53
CA THR A 80 12.65 -24.02 -11.91
C THR A 80 11.48 -23.49 -11.08
N LEU A 81 10.23 -23.84 -11.44
CA LEU A 81 9.01 -23.43 -10.72
C LEU A 81 8.61 -24.34 -9.55
N GLU A 82 9.32 -25.43 -9.30
CA GLU A 82 8.92 -26.50 -8.37
C GLU A 82 7.57 -27.15 -8.76
N MET A 83 7.35 -27.36 -10.07
CA MET A 83 6.08 -27.81 -10.68
C MET A 83 6.25 -28.99 -11.64
N GLU A 84 7.31 -29.79 -11.46
CA GLU A 84 7.64 -30.98 -12.27
C GLU A 84 6.50 -32.00 -12.38
N GLU A 85 5.56 -32.01 -11.41
CA GLU A 85 4.39 -32.89 -11.44
C GLU A 85 3.47 -32.67 -12.65
N TYR A 86 3.61 -31.53 -13.34
CA TYR A 86 2.83 -31.18 -14.52
C TYR A 86 3.54 -31.44 -15.85
N THR A 87 4.80 -31.91 -15.86
CA THR A 87 5.58 -32.10 -17.10
C THR A 87 4.83 -32.98 -18.11
N GLU A 88 4.30 -34.11 -17.67
CA GLU A 88 3.52 -35.02 -18.52
C GLU A 88 2.23 -34.41 -19.06
N VAL A 89 1.63 -33.47 -18.31
CA VAL A 89 0.41 -32.76 -18.72
C VAL A 89 0.73 -31.81 -19.87
N PHE A 90 1.82 -31.05 -19.76
CA PHE A 90 2.28 -30.15 -20.82
C PHE A 90 2.77 -30.92 -22.06
N HIS A 91 3.50 -32.03 -21.87
CA HIS A 91 3.95 -32.86 -22.99
C HIS A 91 2.80 -33.49 -23.78
N ARG A 92 1.72 -33.90 -23.09
CA ARG A 92 0.50 -34.40 -23.74
C ARG A 92 -0.28 -33.32 -24.48
N ALA A 93 -0.21 -32.07 -24.01
CA ALA A 93 -0.80 -30.92 -24.68
C ALA A 93 0.05 -30.43 -25.88
N GLY A 94 1.23 -31.01 -26.09
CA GLY A 94 2.09 -30.73 -27.24
C GLY A 94 3.27 -29.81 -26.93
N TYR A 95 3.42 -29.32 -25.70
CA TYR A 95 4.49 -28.40 -25.34
C TYR A 95 5.75 -29.16 -24.90
N LYS A 96 6.79 -29.18 -25.74
CA LYS A 96 8.04 -29.91 -25.48
C LYS A 96 9.29 -29.10 -25.75
N THR A 97 9.31 -28.31 -26.83
CA THR A 97 10.49 -27.60 -27.32
C THR A 97 10.53 -26.15 -26.85
N GLU A 98 11.62 -25.44 -27.14
CA GLU A 98 11.78 -24.01 -26.90
C GLU A 98 10.75 -23.19 -27.71
N GLU A 99 10.48 -23.56 -28.96
CA GLU A 99 9.45 -22.91 -29.80
C GLU A 99 8.05 -23.06 -29.18
N ASP A 100 7.78 -24.20 -28.54
CA ASP A 100 6.50 -24.43 -27.87
C ASP A 100 6.34 -23.55 -26.62
N ILE A 101 7.44 -23.10 -26.01
CA ILE A 101 7.38 -22.18 -24.86
C ILE A 101 6.79 -20.86 -25.29
N GLU A 102 7.12 -20.32 -26.47
CA GLU A 102 6.52 -19.09 -26.99
C GLU A 102 5.00 -19.19 -27.11
N ASN A 103 4.50 -20.37 -27.51
CA ASN A 103 3.08 -20.66 -27.63
C ASN A 103 2.36 -20.72 -26.26
N LEU A 104 3.09 -20.86 -25.14
CA LEU A 104 2.50 -20.78 -23.80
C LEU A 104 1.98 -19.38 -23.46
N LYS A 105 2.38 -18.34 -24.20
CA LYS A 105 1.89 -16.96 -24.01
C LYS A 105 0.38 -16.85 -24.14
N GLU A 106 -0.23 -17.70 -24.97
CA GLU A 106 -1.66 -17.65 -25.24
C GLU A 106 -2.49 -18.43 -24.21
N ILE A 107 -1.83 -19.21 -23.34
CA ILE A 107 -2.54 -20.05 -22.37
C ILE A 107 -3.18 -19.21 -21.28
N ASP A 108 -4.50 -19.35 -21.13
CA ASP A 108 -5.27 -18.72 -20.06
C ASP A 108 -5.55 -19.64 -18.85
N ASP A 109 -6.07 -19.05 -17.76
CA ASP A 109 -6.45 -19.78 -16.55
C ASP A 109 -7.48 -20.90 -16.83
N LYS A 110 -8.30 -20.78 -17.88
CA LYS A 110 -9.31 -21.79 -18.23
C LYS A 110 -8.65 -22.97 -18.93
N GLU A 111 -7.64 -22.73 -19.75
CA GLU A 111 -6.86 -23.76 -20.45
C GLU A 111 -6.00 -24.55 -19.46
N LEU A 112 -5.32 -23.88 -18.53
CA LEU A 112 -4.62 -24.55 -17.43
C LEU A 112 -5.56 -25.49 -16.65
N LYS A 113 -6.79 -25.03 -16.36
CA LYS A 113 -7.81 -25.86 -15.70
C LYS A 113 -8.28 -27.02 -16.58
N ARG A 114 -8.46 -26.81 -17.89
CA ARG A 114 -8.81 -27.87 -18.86
C ARG A 114 -7.73 -28.94 -18.96
N MET A 115 -6.46 -28.56 -18.79
CA MET A 115 -5.33 -29.48 -18.73
C MET A 115 -5.24 -30.25 -17.39
N GLY A 116 -6.09 -29.93 -16.41
CA GLY A 116 -6.11 -30.59 -15.10
C GLY A 116 -5.37 -29.85 -13.99
N ILE A 117 -4.88 -28.64 -14.26
CA ILE A 117 -4.21 -27.78 -13.27
C ILE A 117 -5.28 -26.93 -12.57
N VAL A 118 -5.87 -27.49 -11.51
CA VAL A 118 -7.00 -26.88 -10.78
C VAL A 118 -6.61 -26.18 -9.48
N LYS A 119 -5.44 -26.49 -8.91
CA LYS A 119 -4.98 -25.92 -7.64
C LYS A 119 -4.66 -24.44 -7.81
N MET A 120 -5.28 -23.59 -6.99
CA MET A 120 -5.16 -22.12 -7.13
C MET A 120 -3.71 -21.64 -7.07
N ALA A 121 -2.92 -22.15 -6.10
CA ALA A 121 -1.53 -21.76 -5.95
C ALA A 121 -0.68 -22.10 -7.20
N HIS A 122 -1.01 -23.22 -7.86
CA HIS A 122 -0.29 -23.71 -9.03
C HIS A 122 -0.65 -22.89 -10.27
N VAL A 123 -1.95 -22.63 -10.48
CA VAL A 123 -2.43 -21.75 -11.58
C VAL A 123 -1.82 -20.36 -11.45
N GLN A 124 -1.85 -19.77 -10.25
CA GLN A 124 -1.27 -18.45 -10.01
C GLN A 124 0.23 -18.41 -10.26
N ARG A 125 0.95 -19.46 -9.83
CA ARG A 125 2.40 -19.55 -10.05
C ARG A 125 2.74 -19.63 -11.53
N LEU A 126 2.07 -20.50 -12.29
CA LEU A 126 2.26 -20.60 -13.74
C LEU A 126 1.93 -19.29 -14.43
N ARG A 127 0.81 -18.66 -14.07
CA ARG A 127 0.43 -17.36 -14.64
C ARG A 127 1.49 -16.29 -14.41
N LYS A 128 1.97 -16.16 -13.17
CA LYS A 128 3.03 -15.22 -12.84
C LYS A 128 4.34 -15.55 -13.56
N ALA A 129 4.63 -16.83 -13.75
CA ALA A 129 5.80 -17.26 -14.51
C ALA A 129 5.71 -16.90 -15.99
N LEU A 130 4.54 -17.10 -16.61
CA LEU A 130 4.28 -16.68 -17.99
C LEU A 130 4.35 -15.15 -18.13
N GLU A 131 3.74 -14.40 -17.21
CA GLU A 131 3.82 -12.93 -17.18
C GLU A 131 5.28 -12.45 -17.06
N SER A 132 6.07 -13.07 -16.19
CA SER A 132 7.49 -12.75 -16.01
C SER A 132 8.34 -13.12 -17.24
N LEU A 133 7.98 -14.20 -17.95
CA LEU A 133 8.70 -14.68 -19.13
C LEU A 133 8.48 -13.78 -20.36
N PHE A 134 7.22 -13.38 -20.61
CA PHE A 134 6.86 -12.60 -21.80
C PHE A 134 6.80 -11.10 -21.59
N HIS A 135 6.60 -10.66 -20.35
CA HIS A 135 6.42 -9.26 -20.00
C HIS A 135 7.26 -8.87 -18.76
N PRO A 136 8.59 -9.15 -18.75
CA PRO A 136 9.43 -8.80 -17.61
C PRO A 136 9.45 -7.28 -17.40
N THR A 137 9.19 -6.84 -16.16
CA THR A 137 9.27 -5.42 -15.82
C THR A 137 10.72 -4.95 -15.73
N SER A 138 10.96 -3.66 -15.95
CA SER A 138 12.31 -3.07 -15.79
C SER A 138 12.90 -3.26 -14.39
N VAL A 139 12.04 -3.39 -13.37
CA VAL A 139 12.43 -3.69 -11.99
C VAL A 139 12.85 -5.15 -11.85
N GLU A 140 12.08 -6.09 -12.41
CA GLU A 140 12.44 -7.51 -12.38
C GLU A 140 13.76 -7.76 -13.10
N ILE A 141 13.97 -7.16 -14.28
CA ILE A 141 15.23 -7.25 -15.03
C ILE A 141 16.40 -6.77 -14.16
N GLN A 142 16.25 -5.65 -13.44
CA GLN A 142 17.30 -5.13 -12.55
C GLN A 142 17.55 -6.06 -11.35
N ILE A 143 16.51 -6.60 -10.73
CA ILE A 143 16.63 -7.57 -9.63
C ILE A 143 17.36 -8.83 -10.12
N HIS A 144 17.02 -9.34 -11.30
CA HIS A 144 17.69 -10.49 -11.90
C HIS A 144 19.15 -10.23 -12.19
N LYS A 145 19.47 -9.09 -12.80
CA LYS A 145 20.85 -8.70 -13.06
C LYS A 145 21.65 -8.62 -11.76
N ALA A 146 21.13 -7.90 -10.77
CA ALA A 146 21.78 -7.78 -9.46
C ALA A 146 21.98 -9.15 -8.78
N LYS A 147 21.01 -10.06 -8.90
CA LYS A 147 21.10 -11.41 -8.32
C LYS A 147 22.11 -12.30 -9.06
N ARG A 148 22.17 -12.21 -10.39
CA ARG A 148 23.17 -12.90 -11.22
C ARG A 148 24.57 -12.44 -10.86
N ASP A 149 24.75 -11.12 -10.77
CA ASP A 149 26.01 -10.50 -10.35
C ASP A 149 26.42 -11.00 -8.95
N LEU A 150 25.47 -11.05 -8.00
CA LEU A 150 25.68 -11.61 -6.66
C LEU A 150 26.03 -13.11 -6.66
N SER A 151 25.39 -13.92 -7.52
CA SER A 151 25.66 -15.37 -7.60
C SER A 151 27.01 -15.71 -8.24
N SER A 152 27.58 -14.78 -9.03
CA SER A 152 28.93 -14.92 -9.60
C SER A 152 30.04 -14.60 -8.61
N ILE A 153 29.69 -14.03 -7.46
CA ILE A 153 30.63 -13.77 -6.36
C ILE A 153 30.70 -15.05 -5.52
N ASP A 154 31.83 -15.74 -5.60
CA ASP A 154 32.14 -16.89 -4.75
C ASP A 154 32.06 -16.44 -3.28
N PRO A 155 31.20 -17.03 -2.43
CA PRO A 155 31.11 -16.63 -1.04
C PRO A 155 32.45 -16.95 -0.37
N ALA A 156 33.28 -15.92 -0.20
CA ALA A 156 34.52 -16.03 0.55
C ALA A 156 34.24 -16.70 1.90
N PRO A 157 35.16 -17.54 2.42
CA PRO A 157 34.99 -18.14 3.73
C PRO A 157 34.72 -17.03 4.74
N ILE A 158 33.51 -17.04 5.31
CA ILE A 158 33.10 -16.01 6.29
C ILE A 158 33.82 -16.33 7.60
N ASP A 159 35.10 -15.97 7.67
CA ASP A 159 35.79 -15.77 8.93
C ASP A 159 35.24 -14.47 9.55
N GLY A 160 34.59 -14.57 10.71
CA GLY A 160 34.11 -13.40 11.45
C GLY A 160 32.64 -13.02 11.27
N LYS A 161 31.74 -13.99 11.05
CA LYS A 161 30.27 -13.79 11.02
C LYS A 161 29.75 -12.98 12.23
N ASP A 162 30.39 -13.12 13.38
CA ASP A 162 30.08 -12.36 14.60
C ASP A 162 30.54 -10.90 14.53
N ARG A 163 31.69 -10.63 13.89
CA ARG A 163 32.23 -9.27 13.71
C ARG A 163 31.41 -8.46 12.72
N GLU A 164 31.02 -9.05 11.60
CA GLU A 164 30.14 -8.36 10.64
C GLU A 164 28.74 -8.13 11.21
N ALA A 165 28.17 -9.11 11.92
CA ALA A 165 26.89 -8.91 12.58
C ALA A 165 26.95 -7.75 13.59
N GLN A 166 28.03 -7.65 14.37
CA GLN A 166 28.25 -6.53 15.28
C GLN A 166 28.46 -5.20 14.53
N PHE A 167 29.23 -5.20 13.43
CA PHE A 167 29.43 -4.03 12.58
C PHE A 167 28.11 -3.51 11.99
N TRP A 168 27.30 -4.38 11.38
CA TRP A 168 26.00 -4.01 10.82
C TRP A 168 25.02 -3.56 11.91
N GLN A 169 25.02 -4.20 13.08
CA GLN A 169 24.21 -3.75 14.21
C GLN A 169 24.65 -2.36 14.72
N ASN A 170 25.95 -2.08 14.73
CA ASN A 170 26.50 -0.79 15.14
C ASN A 170 26.15 0.32 14.15
N ILE A 171 26.19 0.05 12.84
CA ILE A 171 25.71 0.98 11.80
C ILE A 171 24.19 1.20 11.93
N LEU A 172 23.42 0.12 12.05
CA LEU A 172 21.97 0.21 12.23
C LEU A 172 21.59 1.01 13.49
N SER A 173 22.35 0.85 14.59
CA SER A 173 22.10 1.59 15.82
C SER A 173 22.53 3.04 15.76
N ASN A 174 23.66 3.35 15.13
CA ASN A 174 24.26 4.68 15.18
C ASN A 174 23.75 5.60 14.05
N GLU A 175 23.49 5.05 12.86
CA GLU A 175 23.11 5.82 11.67
C GLU A 175 21.59 5.77 11.38
N LEU A 176 20.94 4.60 11.55
CA LEU A 176 19.55 4.41 11.08
C LEU A 176 18.45 4.61 12.14
N LYS A 177 18.70 4.26 13.41
CA LYS A 177 17.77 4.59 14.52
C LYS A 177 17.46 6.09 14.63
N PRO A 178 18.43 7.03 14.49
CA PRO A 178 18.11 8.45 14.59
C PRO A 178 17.20 8.93 13.46
N ILE A 179 17.15 8.28 12.29
CA ILE A 179 16.26 8.69 11.19
C ILE A 179 14.79 8.42 11.54
N LYS A 180 14.47 7.23 12.07
CA LYS A 180 13.09 6.89 12.49
C LYS A 180 12.63 7.79 13.64
N VAL A 181 13.51 8.05 14.60
CA VAL A 181 13.24 8.94 15.72
C VAL A 181 13.05 10.38 15.24
N ARG A 182 13.90 10.88 14.34
CA ARG A 182 13.77 12.22 13.75
C ARG A 182 12.47 12.39 12.95
N LEU A 183 12.07 11.40 12.14
CA LEU A 183 10.79 11.44 11.41
C LEU A 183 9.58 11.44 12.35
N GLN A 184 9.58 10.59 13.38
CA GLN A 184 8.51 10.56 14.37
C GLN A 184 8.47 11.85 15.21
N GLN A 185 9.63 12.39 15.58
CA GLN A 185 9.75 13.64 16.31
C GLN A 185 9.28 14.83 15.48
N ALA A 186 9.65 14.90 14.19
CA ALA A 186 9.18 15.93 13.27
C ALA A 186 7.66 15.89 13.09
N SER A 187 7.07 14.70 12.90
CA SER A 187 5.61 14.55 12.81
C SER A 187 4.90 14.99 14.09
N LYS A 188 5.44 14.64 15.26
CA LYS A 188 4.89 15.03 16.57
C LYS A 188 5.01 16.54 16.82
N GLU A 189 6.13 17.14 16.44
CA GLU A 189 6.36 18.59 16.55
C GLU A 189 5.38 19.37 15.66
N ILE A 190 5.18 18.93 14.41
CA ILE A 190 4.21 19.54 13.49
C ILE A 190 2.79 19.47 14.09
N GLY A 191 2.40 18.30 14.61
CA GLY A 191 1.10 18.11 15.26
C GLY A 191 0.92 19.01 16.49
N GLN A 192 1.97 19.19 17.29
CA GLN A 192 1.95 20.10 18.44
C GLN A 192 1.86 21.56 18.00
N LYS A 193 2.64 22.00 17.01
CA LYS A 193 2.56 23.36 16.46
C LYS A 193 1.17 23.66 15.91
N LEU A 194 0.54 22.71 15.21
CA LEU A 194 -0.84 22.86 14.72
C LEU A 194 -1.83 23.03 15.87
N LYS A 195 -1.69 22.22 16.94
CA LYS A 195 -2.54 22.30 18.12
C LYS A 195 -2.38 23.64 18.84
N THR A 196 -1.15 24.12 18.98
CA THR A 196 -0.85 25.42 19.59
C THR A 196 -1.38 26.57 18.74
N LEU A 197 -1.18 26.52 17.41
CA LEU A 197 -1.71 27.52 16.50
C LEU A 197 -3.23 27.58 16.57
N ARG A 198 -3.90 26.43 16.45
CA ARG A 198 -5.37 26.33 16.57
C ARG A 198 -5.87 26.91 17.89
N ASN A 199 -5.24 26.53 19.00
CA ASN A 199 -5.65 27.01 20.32
C ASN A 199 -5.41 28.53 20.47
N SER A 200 -4.31 29.05 19.92
CA SER A 200 -4.02 30.48 19.88
C SER A 200 -5.03 31.26 19.02
N THR A 201 -5.37 30.76 17.84
CA THR A 201 -6.38 31.36 16.96
C THR A 201 -7.76 31.34 17.62
N LEU A 202 -8.15 30.24 18.27
CA LEU A 202 -9.42 30.17 19.01
C LEU A 202 -9.46 31.15 20.19
N ALA A 203 -8.35 31.29 20.93
CA ALA A 203 -8.24 32.27 22.02
C ALA A 203 -8.33 33.70 21.50
N LEU A 204 -7.64 34.02 20.39
CA LEU A 204 -7.71 35.33 19.76
C LEU A 204 -9.14 35.66 19.28
N MET A 205 -9.81 34.71 18.62
CA MET A 205 -11.22 34.87 18.21
C MET A 205 -12.14 35.09 19.40
N PHE A 206 -11.92 34.37 20.50
CA PHE A 206 -12.69 34.54 21.74
C PHE A 206 -12.48 35.94 22.34
N LEU A 207 -11.23 36.41 22.41
CA LEU A 207 -10.92 37.76 22.91
C LEU A 207 -11.49 38.86 22.02
N ILE A 208 -11.40 38.72 20.70
CA ILE A 208 -11.99 39.66 19.75
C ILE A 208 -13.51 39.69 19.90
N ASN A 209 -14.16 38.53 20.05
CA ASN A 209 -15.61 38.47 20.24
C ASN A 209 -16.05 39.10 21.57
N ILE A 210 -15.31 38.87 22.66
CA ILE A 210 -15.57 39.55 23.95
C ILE A 210 -15.38 41.05 23.82
N MET A 211 -14.27 41.48 23.22
CA MET A 211 -13.98 42.89 22.99
C MET A 211 -15.09 43.56 22.17
N TRP A 212 -15.60 42.86 21.15
CA TRP A 212 -16.71 43.33 20.34
C TRP A 212 -17.99 43.47 21.16
N ILE A 213 -18.33 42.49 21.99
CA ILE A 213 -19.51 42.55 22.88
C ILE A 213 -19.40 43.70 23.90
N ILE A 214 -18.21 43.90 24.49
CA ILE A 214 -17.96 45.01 25.41
C ILE A 214 -18.11 46.35 24.68
N LEU A 215 -17.55 46.47 23.48
CA LEU A 215 -17.68 47.68 22.66
C LEU A 215 -19.14 47.98 22.37
N LEU A 216 -19.93 46.97 21.97
CA LEU A 216 -21.37 47.13 21.76
C LEU A 216 -22.09 47.60 23.02
N TYR A 217 -21.84 46.93 24.16
CA TYR A 217 -22.44 47.31 25.43
C TYR A 217 -22.08 48.75 25.84
N THR A 218 -20.81 49.15 25.65
CA THR A 218 -20.38 50.52 25.97
C THR A 218 -20.92 51.59 25.04
N VAL A 219 -21.27 51.24 23.79
CA VAL A 219 -21.85 52.19 22.83
C VAL A 219 -23.37 52.30 23.01
N GLU A 220 -24.07 51.19 23.27
CA GLU A 220 -25.54 51.19 23.42
C GLU A 220 -25.99 51.85 24.75
N VAL A 221 -25.30 51.60 25.87
CA VAL A 221 -25.76 52.05 27.19
C VAL A 221 -25.79 53.59 27.37
N PRO A 222 -24.80 54.38 26.91
CA PRO A 222 -24.83 55.84 27.08
C PRO A 222 -25.69 56.57 26.04
N GLN A 223 -25.88 55.99 24.84
CA GLN A 223 -26.61 56.60 23.74
C GLN A 223 -28.14 56.49 23.93
N LEU A 224 -28.61 55.41 24.57
CA LEU A 224 -30.02 55.23 24.98
C LEU A 224 -30.51 56.31 25.97
N VAL A 225 -29.61 57.01 26.66
CA VAL A 225 -29.96 57.96 27.73
C VAL A 225 -29.85 59.42 27.29
N LYS A 226 -29.13 59.75 26.19
CA LYS A 226 -28.70 61.13 25.94
C LYS A 226 -29.15 61.76 24.62
N TYR A 227 -29.50 60.98 23.61
CA TYR A 227 -29.96 61.50 22.32
C TYR A 227 -31.16 60.66 21.87
N ASP A 228 -32.33 61.31 21.79
CA ASP A 228 -33.62 60.76 21.36
C ASP A 228 -33.61 60.38 19.85
N LEU A 229 -32.61 59.59 19.45
CA LEU A 229 -32.43 59.05 18.11
C LEU A 229 -33.24 57.76 18.01
N PRO A 230 -33.93 57.50 16.89
CA PRO A 230 -34.71 56.30 16.73
C PRO A 230 -33.80 55.07 16.79
N GLU A 231 -34.01 54.24 17.81
CA GLU A 231 -33.36 52.96 18.15
C GLU A 231 -33.01 52.11 16.91
N ARG A 232 -33.87 52.18 15.90
CA ARG A 232 -33.80 51.47 14.61
C ARG A 232 -32.50 51.74 13.82
N THR A 233 -31.93 52.95 13.87
CA THR A 233 -30.78 53.31 13.02
C THR A 233 -29.48 52.63 13.47
N PHE A 234 -29.28 52.50 14.78
CA PHE A 234 -28.08 51.88 15.34
C PHE A 234 -28.06 50.38 15.10
N HIS A 235 -29.19 49.69 15.32
CA HIS A 235 -29.31 48.27 15.01
C HIS A 235 -29.13 47.98 13.52
N LEU A 236 -29.58 48.86 12.62
CA LEU A 236 -29.37 48.73 11.18
C LEU A 236 -27.90 48.93 10.79
N LEU A 237 -27.22 49.95 11.33
CA LEU A 237 -25.80 50.18 11.08
C LEU A 237 -24.96 49.02 11.61
N PHE A 238 -25.30 48.52 12.79
CA PHE A 238 -24.68 47.33 13.39
C PHE A 238 -24.87 46.09 12.51
N LEU A 239 -26.10 45.82 12.08
CA LEU A 239 -26.39 44.69 11.21
C LEU A 239 -25.65 44.79 9.86
N ALA A 240 -25.50 46.01 9.32
CA ALA A 240 -24.75 46.25 8.10
C ALA A 240 -23.24 45.94 8.27
N VAL A 241 -22.62 46.45 9.34
CA VAL A 241 -21.20 46.20 9.63
C VAL A 241 -20.94 44.73 9.95
N TYR A 242 -21.79 44.11 10.77
CA TYR A 242 -21.68 42.70 11.10
C TYR A 242 -21.91 41.80 9.88
N GLY A 243 -22.91 42.11 9.06
CA GLY A 243 -23.17 41.42 7.80
C GLY A 243 -21.98 41.52 6.83
N PHE A 244 -21.31 42.68 6.78
CA PHE A 244 -20.10 42.86 5.99
C PHE A 244 -18.94 41.99 6.49
N ILE A 245 -18.70 41.92 7.81
CA ILE A 245 -17.66 41.05 8.40
C ILE A 245 -17.93 39.58 8.10
N VAL A 246 -19.19 39.14 8.19
CA VAL A 246 -19.60 37.77 7.85
C VAL A 246 -19.38 37.48 6.36
N LEU A 247 -19.70 38.42 5.47
CA LEU A 247 -19.45 38.30 4.03
C LEU A 247 -17.96 38.16 3.71
N VAL A 248 -17.11 38.98 4.31
CA VAL A 248 -15.65 38.88 4.14
C VAL A 248 -15.12 37.54 4.65
N SER A 249 -15.61 37.09 5.81
CA SER A 249 -15.24 35.79 6.39
C SER A 249 -15.68 34.62 5.50
N PHE A 250 -16.86 34.70 4.90
CA PHE A 250 -17.37 33.73 3.94
C PHE A 250 -16.54 33.69 2.65
N ALA A 251 -16.18 34.85 2.11
CA ALA A 251 -15.31 34.94 0.93
C ALA A 251 -13.92 34.34 1.19
N ALA A 252 -13.32 34.62 2.37
CA ALA A 252 -12.05 34.03 2.77
C ALA A 252 -12.12 32.49 2.87
N MET A 253 -13.21 31.95 3.44
CA MET A 253 -13.44 30.51 3.49
C MET A 253 -13.59 29.88 2.08
N LEU A 254 -14.28 30.56 1.16
CA LEU A 254 -14.40 30.08 -0.22
C LEU A 254 -13.03 30.04 -0.90
N ILE A 255 -12.23 31.11 -0.81
CA ILE A 255 -10.89 31.18 -1.40
C ILE A 255 -10.01 30.04 -0.86
N HIS A 256 -9.98 29.83 0.45
CA HIS A 256 -9.22 28.75 1.05
C HIS A 256 -9.68 27.37 0.53
N ARG A 257 -11.00 27.16 0.42
CA ARG A 257 -11.56 25.91 -0.09
C ARG A 257 -11.21 25.67 -1.56
N PHE A 258 -11.20 26.73 -2.38
CA PHE A 258 -10.77 26.65 -3.78
C PHE A 258 -9.28 26.37 -3.92
N LEU A 259 -8.42 27.01 -3.12
CA LEU A 259 -6.98 26.73 -3.11
C LEU A 259 -6.69 25.27 -2.73
N MET A 260 -7.41 24.74 -1.73
CA MET A 260 -7.33 23.33 -1.35
C MET A 260 -7.79 22.39 -2.48
N LEU A 261 -8.84 22.76 -3.23
CA LEU A 261 -9.30 22.01 -4.41
C LEU A 261 -8.26 22.00 -5.54
N ILE A 262 -7.60 23.14 -5.80
CA ILE A 262 -6.52 23.23 -6.79
C ILE A 262 -5.34 22.34 -6.39
N GLN A 263 -4.95 22.35 -5.12
CA GLN A 263 -3.89 21.47 -4.60
C GLN A 263 -4.28 19.98 -4.64
N PHE A 264 -5.57 19.68 -4.50
CA PHE A 264 -6.08 18.32 -4.65
C PHE A 264 -6.04 17.86 -6.12
N LEU A 265 -6.48 18.72 -7.06
CA LEU A 265 -6.44 18.44 -8.50
C LEU A 265 -5.00 18.37 -9.05
N GLY A 266 -4.08 19.14 -8.49
CA GLY A 266 -2.66 19.12 -8.85
C GLY A 266 -1.86 17.95 -8.27
N ARG A 267 -2.47 17.05 -7.48
CA ARG A 267 -1.79 15.89 -6.91
C ARG A 267 -1.87 14.73 -7.92
N PRO A 268 -0.75 14.32 -8.54
CA PRO A 268 -0.76 13.36 -9.67
C PRO A 268 -1.31 11.97 -9.29
N GLU A 269 -1.15 11.55 -8.05
CA GLU A 269 -1.63 10.25 -7.55
C GLU A 269 -3.16 10.07 -7.64
N VAL A 270 -3.93 11.16 -7.52
CA VAL A 270 -5.41 11.11 -7.57
C VAL A 270 -5.91 11.05 -9.03
N PHE A 271 -5.16 11.65 -9.95
CA PHE A 271 -5.51 11.63 -11.38
C PHE A 271 -5.35 10.23 -11.97
N ASP A 272 -4.28 9.52 -11.63
CA ASP A 272 -4.08 8.13 -12.07
C ASP A 272 -5.16 7.19 -11.52
N GLU A 273 -5.54 7.33 -10.25
CA GLU A 273 -6.61 6.51 -9.66
C GLU A 273 -7.98 6.78 -10.31
N ALA A 274 -8.28 8.04 -10.65
CA ALA A 274 -9.51 8.41 -11.35
C ALA A 274 -9.55 7.90 -12.80
N VAL A 275 -8.43 7.99 -13.54
CA VAL A 275 -8.31 7.47 -14.91
C VAL A 275 -8.47 5.95 -14.95
N HIS A 276 -7.82 5.23 -14.02
CA HIS A 276 -7.98 3.78 -13.90
C HIS A 276 -9.42 3.37 -13.56
N THR A 277 -10.12 4.15 -12.74
CA THR A 277 -11.52 3.87 -12.37
C THR A 277 -12.49 4.11 -13.52
N LEU A 278 -12.23 5.10 -14.37
CA LEU A 278 -13.05 5.38 -15.56
C LEU A 278 -12.82 4.36 -16.68
N GLN A 279 -11.57 3.92 -16.90
CA GLN A 279 -11.28 2.83 -17.84
C GLN A 279 -11.96 1.51 -17.43
N ASN A 280 -11.98 1.19 -16.13
CA ASN A 280 -12.65 -0.02 -15.64
C ASN A 280 -14.17 0.02 -15.75
N LYS A 281 -14.78 1.22 -15.84
CA LYS A 281 -16.23 1.36 -15.96
C LYS A 281 -16.69 1.24 -17.42
N HIS A 282 -15.85 1.64 -18.38
CA HIS A 282 -16.12 1.48 -19.81
C HIS A 282 -15.94 0.04 -20.30
N SER A 283 -15.09 -0.76 -19.67
CA SER A 283 -14.91 -2.19 -19.99
C SER A 283 -16.01 -3.12 -19.44
N LEU A 284 -16.89 -2.62 -18.57
CA LEU A 284 -18.03 -3.37 -18.01
C LEU A 284 -19.37 -3.05 -18.71
N SER A 285 -19.34 -2.23 -19.75
CA SER A 285 -20.53 -1.79 -20.50
C SER A 285 -20.51 -2.18 -22.00
N GLY A 286 -19.53 -2.98 -22.43
CA GLY A 286 -19.49 -3.62 -23.75
C GLY A 286 -19.40 -5.13 -23.59
#